data_AF-A0A502GVF9-F1
#
_entry.id   AF-A0A502GVF9-F1
#
_cell.length_a   1.000
_cell.length_b   1.000
_cell.length_c   1.000
_cell.angle_alpha   90.00
_cell.angle_beta   90.00
_cell.angle_gamma   90.00
#
_symmetry.space_group_name_H-M   'P 1'
#
loop_
_entity.id
_entity.type
_entity.pdbx_description
1 polymer ?
#
loop_
_entity_poly.entity_id
_entity_poly.type
_entity_poly.pdbx_seq_one_letter_code
_entity_poly.pdbx_strand_id
1 'polypeptide(L)'
;MKKEEIIFSDWQRWLFGEAPPSFVGETAIRAFFIFLVMVVIMRLMGRRMKGQMSVTELAVVLTLGAVIAGPMQIPTAGLLPSVAVLVALLFMHRFTNWLAYKSRRAELVQQGDAALLVRDGLLDLPAMQRQALSQEQLFGQLRNESVAQLGELRRVYFEANGRLSIYKLSEAQPGLSVLPRPDAPPAAISGPAFNKKVCGTCGHVPTSTDHVGTNCLRCQAQDWVPASLVKTGKEGKE
;
A
#
# COMPACT_ATOMS: atom_id res chain seq x y z
N MET A 1 32.99 -22.76 -13.51
CA MET A 1 32.81 -22.69 -14.97
C MET A 1 34.16 -22.34 -15.59
N LYS A 2 34.78 -23.26 -16.32
CA LYS A 2 36.12 -23.03 -16.89
C LYS A 2 35.98 -22.14 -18.14
N LYS A 3 36.95 -21.26 -18.38
CA LYS A 3 36.92 -20.28 -19.49
C LYS A 3 36.90 -20.95 -20.89
N GLU A 4 37.29 -22.22 -20.94
CA GLU A 4 37.40 -23.08 -22.12
C GLU A 4 36.03 -23.59 -22.62
N GLU A 5 34.97 -23.47 -21.82
CA GLU A 5 33.63 -23.99 -22.15
C GLU A 5 32.73 -22.95 -22.83
N ILE A 6 33.16 -21.69 -23.02
CA ILE A 6 32.31 -20.64 -23.62
C ILE A 6 32.57 -20.57 -25.13
N ILE A 7 31.98 -21.51 -25.86
CA ILE A 7 32.03 -21.56 -27.33
C ILE A 7 30.77 -20.86 -27.87
N PHE A 8 30.96 -19.74 -28.60
CA PHE A 8 29.85 -18.95 -29.16
C PHE A 8 29.18 -19.59 -30.39
N SER A 9 29.81 -20.58 -31.02
CA SER A 9 29.26 -21.28 -32.19
C SER A 9 28.34 -22.44 -31.83
N ASP A 10 28.26 -22.84 -30.56
CA ASP A 10 27.44 -23.96 -30.08
C ASP A 10 26.01 -23.48 -29.72
N TRP A 11 25.30 -23.02 -30.74
CA TRP A 11 23.92 -22.53 -30.62
C TRP A 11 22.96 -23.63 -30.15
N GLN A 12 23.28 -24.90 -30.41
CA GLN A 12 22.48 -26.04 -29.99
C GLN A 12 22.54 -26.22 -28.47
N ARG A 13 23.73 -26.11 -27.86
CA ARG A 13 23.87 -26.06 -26.39
C ARG A 13 23.21 -24.83 -25.79
N TRP A 14 23.20 -23.69 -26.48
CA TRP A 14 22.46 -22.51 -26.02
C TRP A 14 20.95 -22.69 -26.01
N LEU A 15 20.39 -23.38 -27.01
CA LEU A 15 18.94 -23.59 -27.15
C LEU A 15 18.42 -24.77 -26.32
N PHE A 16 19.14 -25.89 -26.28
CA PHE A 16 18.67 -27.13 -25.64
C PHE A 16 19.41 -27.47 -24.34
N GLY A 17 20.51 -26.77 -24.03
CA GLY A 17 21.36 -27.10 -22.90
C GLY A 17 21.91 -28.53 -23.01
N GLU A 18 21.94 -29.23 -21.87
CA GLU A 18 22.30 -30.65 -21.79
C GLU A 18 21.07 -31.57 -21.85
N ALA A 19 19.85 -31.01 -21.96
CA ALA A 19 18.63 -31.77 -21.92
C ALA A 19 18.30 -32.37 -23.31
N PRO A 20 17.81 -33.62 -23.38
CA PRO A 20 17.42 -34.22 -24.65
C PRO A 20 16.24 -33.44 -25.27
N PRO A 21 16.20 -33.24 -26.61
CA PRO A 21 15.13 -32.47 -27.26
C PRO A 21 13.70 -32.97 -26.98
N SER A 22 13.54 -34.28 -26.70
CA SER A 22 12.26 -34.87 -26.28
C SER A 22 11.73 -34.30 -24.96
N PHE A 23 12.62 -33.85 -24.07
CA PHE A 23 12.26 -33.24 -22.80
C PHE A 23 11.53 -31.90 -22.98
N VAL A 24 11.77 -31.18 -24.08
CA VAL A 24 11.04 -29.94 -24.39
C VAL A 24 9.55 -30.23 -24.59
N GLY A 25 9.21 -31.31 -25.31
CA GLY A 25 7.82 -31.73 -25.51
C GLY A 25 7.17 -32.21 -24.21
N GLU A 26 7.88 -32.97 -23.40
CA GLU A 26 7.43 -33.37 -22.07
C GLU A 26 7.16 -32.15 -21.17
N THR A 27 8.06 -31.18 -21.19
CA THR A 27 7.95 -29.93 -20.41
C THR A 27 6.72 -29.13 -20.83
N ALA A 28 6.41 -29.05 -22.12
CA ALA A 28 5.20 -28.38 -22.62
C ALA A 28 3.91 -29.03 -22.08
N ILE A 29 3.87 -30.37 -22.05
CA ILE A 29 2.74 -31.13 -21.48
C ILE A 29 2.66 -30.90 -19.96
N ARG A 30 3.78 -31.03 -19.24
CA ARG A 30 3.84 -30.74 -17.79
C ARG A 30 3.36 -29.33 -17.47
N ALA A 31 3.78 -28.33 -18.26
CA ALA A 31 3.38 -26.94 -18.13
C ALA A 31 1.87 -26.75 -18.29
N PHE A 32 1.27 -27.40 -19.30
CA PHE A 32 -0.18 -27.35 -19.52
C PHE A 32 -0.97 -27.90 -18.32
N PHE A 33 -0.57 -29.06 -17.79
CA PHE A 33 -1.22 -29.64 -16.61
C PHE A 33 -1.07 -28.76 -15.36
N ILE A 34 0.13 -28.24 -15.10
CA ILE A 34 0.36 -27.32 -13.99
C ILE A 34 -0.47 -26.06 -14.13
N PHE A 35 -0.56 -25.50 -15.34
CA PHE A 35 -1.36 -24.31 -15.59
C PHE A 35 -2.83 -24.55 -15.23
N LEU A 36 -3.40 -25.69 -15.61
CA LEU A 36 -4.78 -26.06 -15.22
C LEU A 36 -4.94 -26.16 -13.70
N VAL A 37 -4.02 -26.84 -13.01
CA VAL A 37 -4.02 -26.93 -11.54
C VAL A 37 -3.92 -25.55 -10.90
N MET A 38 -3.03 -24.70 -11.41
CA MET A 38 -2.86 -23.33 -10.93
C MET A 38 -4.12 -22.50 -11.10
N VAL A 39 -4.80 -22.58 -12.25
CA VAL A 39 -6.08 -21.88 -12.48
C VAL A 39 -7.13 -22.34 -11.49
N VAL A 40 -7.22 -23.64 -11.20
CA VAL A 40 -8.14 -24.18 -10.18
C VAL A 40 -7.78 -23.63 -8.80
N ILE A 41 -6.52 -23.65 -8.41
CA ILE A 41 -6.04 -23.12 -7.12
C ILE A 41 -6.35 -21.63 -6.99
N MET A 42 -6.02 -20.83 -8.00
CA MET A 42 -6.30 -19.39 -8.03
C MET A 42 -7.81 -19.11 -7.92
N ARG A 43 -8.65 -19.92 -8.57
CA ARG A 43 -10.11 -19.81 -8.44
C ARG A 43 -10.60 -20.17 -7.04
N LEU A 44 -9.98 -21.15 -6.38
CA LEU A 44 -10.26 -21.53 -5.00
C LEU A 44 -9.73 -20.50 -3.98
N MET A 45 -8.67 -19.75 -4.29
CA MET A 45 -8.21 -18.66 -3.42
C MET A 45 -9.26 -17.55 -3.27
N GLY A 46 -10.21 -17.42 -4.21
CA GLY A 46 -11.38 -16.54 -4.12
C GLY A 46 -11.26 -15.28 -4.98
N ARG A 47 -12.36 -14.51 -5.09
CA ARG A 47 -12.41 -13.25 -5.84
C ARG A 47 -12.25 -12.05 -4.90
N ARG A 48 -11.06 -11.47 -4.79
CA ARG A 48 -10.91 -10.06 -4.37
C ARG A 48 -10.89 -9.17 -5.61
N MET A 49 -12.00 -9.12 -6.35
CA MET A 49 -12.07 -8.40 -7.63
C MET A 49 -12.08 -6.86 -7.50
N LYS A 50 -12.00 -6.26 -6.31
CA LYS A 50 -12.00 -4.78 -6.14
C LYS A 50 -11.09 -4.20 -5.03
N GLY A 51 -10.24 -4.99 -4.37
CA GLY A 51 -9.33 -4.48 -3.35
C GLY A 51 -8.02 -5.24 -3.39
N GLN A 52 -6.91 -4.51 -3.50
CA GLN A 52 -5.55 -5.00 -3.76
C GLN A 52 -5.16 -6.27 -2.98
N MET A 53 -4.22 -7.04 -3.55
CA MET A 53 -3.68 -8.25 -2.93
C MET A 53 -3.09 -7.91 -1.55
N SER A 54 -3.44 -8.69 -0.51
CA SER A 54 -2.74 -8.56 0.77
C SER A 54 -1.30 -9.05 0.64
N VAL A 55 -0.40 -8.58 1.52
CA VAL A 55 1.01 -9.02 1.55
C VAL A 55 1.12 -10.55 1.62
N THR A 56 0.21 -11.18 2.36
CA THR A 56 0.08 -12.64 2.45
C THR A 56 -0.30 -13.31 1.13
N GLU A 57 -1.18 -12.71 0.33
CA GLU A 57 -1.56 -13.23 -0.99
C GLU A 57 -0.40 -13.10 -1.97
N LEU A 58 0.31 -11.98 -1.93
CA LEU A 58 1.52 -11.77 -2.74
C LEU A 58 2.58 -12.83 -2.40
N ALA A 59 2.85 -13.08 -1.11
CA ALA A 59 3.80 -14.10 -0.67
C ALA A 59 3.44 -15.51 -1.17
N VAL A 60 2.14 -15.86 -1.14
CA VAL A 60 1.64 -17.13 -1.68
C VAL A 60 1.87 -17.20 -3.19
N VAL A 61 1.47 -16.19 -3.97
CA VAL A 61 1.66 -16.16 -5.43
C VAL A 61 3.13 -16.34 -5.81
N LEU A 62 4.03 -15.65 -5.10
CA LEU A 62 5.48 -15.78 -5.33
C LEU A 62 5.98 -17.20 -5.03
N THR A 63 5.51 -17.80 -3.94
CA THR A 63 5.88 -19.17 -3.55
C THR A 63 5.33 -20.19 -4.55
N LEU A 64 4.09 -20.04 -5.00
CA LEU A 64 3.49 -20.92 -6.01
C LEU A 64 4.29 -20.90 -7.31
N GLY A 65 4.76 -19.73 -7.75
CA GLY A 65 5.63 -19.60 -8.92
C GLY A 65 6.93 -20.40 -8.79
N ALA A 66 7.58 -20.34 -7.62
CA ALA A 66 8.79 -21.09 -7.34
C ALA A 66 8.56 -22.62 -7.32
N VAL A 67 7.44 -23.06 -6.74
CA VAL A 67 7.09 -24.50 -6.66
C VAL A 67 6.80 -25.10 -8.04
N ILE A 68 6.20 -24.32 -8.94
CA ILE A 68 5.88 -24.74 -10.31
C ILE A 68 7.12 -24.87 -11.19
N ALA A 69 8.11 -24.00 -10.99
CA ALA A 69 9.33 -24.00 -11.81
C ALA A 69 10.10 -25.34 -11.70
N GLY A 70 10.14 -25.96 -10.52
CA GLY A 70 10.86 -27.21 -10.26
C GLY A 70 10.58 -28.34 -11.27
N PRO A 71 9.35 -28.88 -11.36
CA PRO A 71 9.00 -29.97 -12.26
C PRO A 71 9.06 -29.60 -13.75
N MET A 72 9.09 -28.31 -14.08
CA MET A 72 9.25 -27.81 -15.46
C MET A 72 10.71 -27.72 -15.88
N GLN A 73 11.64 -27.49 -14.94
CA GLN A 73 13.06 -27.28 -15.24
C GLN A 73 13.92 -28.51 -14.97
N ILE A 74 13.50 -29.37 -14.04
CA ILE A 74 14.27 -30.53 -13.59
C ILE A 74 13.68 -31.81 -14.20
N PRO A 75 14.38 -32.50 -15.11
CA PRO A 75 13.85 -33.70 -15.77
C PRO A 75 13.44 -34.82 -14.82
N THR A 76 14.21 -34.98 -13.74
CA THR A 76 14.01 -36.01 -12.71
C THR A 76 12.91 -35.66 -11.71
N ALA A 77 12.41 -34.43 -11.69
CA ALA A 77 11.37 -34.02 -10.78
C ALA A 77 9.99 -34.41 -11.33
N GLY A 78 9.24 -35.19 -10.55
CA GLY A 78 7.85 -35.53 -10.87
C GLY A 78 6.87 -34.38 -10.62
N LEU A 79 5.70 -34.45 -11.26
CA LEU A 79 4.65 -33.43 -11.11
C LEU A 79 3.90 -33.53 -9.76
N LEU A 80 3.70 -34.76 -9.27
CA LEU A 80 2.90 -35.04 -8.07
C LEU A 80 3.42 -34.32 -6.80
N PRO A 81 4.73 -34.30 -6.49
CA PRO A 81 5.26 -33.54 -5.36
C PRO A 81 4.89 -32.06 -5.42
N SER A 82 5.03 -31.41 -6.58
CA SER A 82 4.65 -29.99 -6.72
C SER A 82 3.15 -29.80 -6.54
N VAL A 83 2.31 -30.65 -7.14
CA VAL A 83 0.85 -30.57 -6.94
C VAL A 83 0.50 -30.72 -5.45
N ALA A 84 1.13 -31.64 -4.73
CA ALA A 84 0.91 -31.81 -3.30
C ALA A 84 1.30 -30.54 -2.50
N VAL A 85 2.44 -29.92 -2.83
CA VAL A 85 2.87 -28.65 -2.21
C VAL A 85 1.89 -27.52 -2.53
N LEU A 86 1.44 -27.39 -3.78
CA LEU A 86 0.48 -26.36 -4.18
C LEU A 86 -0.86 -26.52 -3.44
N VAL A 87 -1.34 -27.75 -3.29
CA VAL A 87 -2.56 -28.07 -2.51
C VAL A 87 -2.35 -27.74 -1.03
N ALA A 88 -1.22 -28.13 -0.44
CA ALA A 88 -0.89 -27.79 0.95
C ALA A 88 -0.83 -26.27 1.19
N LEU A 89 -0.23 -25.51 0.27
CA LEU A 89 -0.20 -24.05 0.33
C LEU A 89 -1.60 -23.43 0.27
N LEU A 90 -2.47 -23.95 -0.62
CA LEU A 90 -3.86 -23.52 -0.68
C LEU A 90 -4.60 -23.79 0.64
N PHE A 91 -4.44 -24.99 1.22
CA PHE A 91 -5.02 -25.33 2.51
C PHE A 91 -4.49 -24.43 3.63
N MET A 92 -3.19 -24.17 3.67
CA MET A 92 -2.58 -23.29 4.66
C MET A 92 -3.09 -21.86 4.53
N HIS A 93 -3.19 -21.33 3.30
CA HIS A 93 -3.77 -20.01 3.05
C HIS A 93 -5.26 -19.93 3.44
N ARG A 94 -6.05 -20.96 3.13
CA ARG A 94 -7.46 -21.05 3.59
C ARG A 94 -7.55 -21.10 5.11
N PHE A 95 -6.66 -21.87 5.74
CA PHE A 95 -6.63 -22.02 7.19
C PHE A 95 -6.25 -20.73 7.90
N THR A 96 -5.24 -20.00 7.43
CA THR A 96 -4.87 -18.70 8.01
C THR A 96 -6.00 -17.68 7.87
N ASN A 97 -6.65 -17.62 6.71
CA ASN A 97 -7.81 -16.74 6.51
C ASN A 97 -8.99 -17.11 7.42
N TRP A 98 -9.26 -18.41 7.59
CA TRP A 98 -10.28 -18.87 8.54
C TRP A 98 -9.92 -18.52 9.99
N LEU A 99 -8.64 -18.62 10.36
CA LEU A 99 -8.15 -18.26 11.68
C LEU A 99 -8.30 -16.76 11.95
N ALA A 100 -7.98 -15.91 10.95
CA ALA A 100 -8.23 -14.47 11.02
C ALA A 100 -9.72 -14.15 11.16
N TYR A 101 -10.60 -14.85 10.43
CA TYR A 101 -12.05 -14.70 10.59
C TYR A 101 -12.53 -15.05 12.01
N LYS A 102 -11.95 -16.07 12.63
CA LYS A 102 -12.37 -16.54 13.97
C LYS A 102 -11.76 -15.72 15.13
N SER A 103 -10.60 -15.10 14.93
CA SER A 103 -9.84 -14.45 16.00
C SER A 103 -9.39 -13.05 15.60
N ARG A 104 -9.85 -12.03 16.35
CA ARG A 104 -9.40 -10.65 16.19
C ARG A 104 -7.88 -10.51 16.33
N ARG A 105 -7.23 -11.30 17.18
CA ARG A 105 -5.75 -11.27 17.30
C ARG A 105 -5.08 -11.78 16.02
N ALA A 106 -5.63 -12.84 15.42
CA ALA A 106 -5.09 -13.37 14.16
C ALA A 106 -5.38 -12.42 12.99
N GLU A 107 -6.56 -11.78 12.97
CA GLU A 107 -6.89 -10.71 12.03
C GLU A 107 -5.88 -9.55 12.14
N LEU A 108 -5.62 -9.05 13.35
CA LEU A 108 -4.69 -7.96 13.58
C LEU A 108 -3.23 -8.32 13.21
N VAL A 109 -2.81 -9.57 13.39
CA VAL A 109 -1.47 -10.01 12.98
C VAL A 109 -1.38 -10.18 11.45
N GLN A 110 -2.42 -10.69 10.81
CA GLN A 110 -2.40 -11.01 9.38
C GLN A 110 -2.72 -9.80 8.49
N GLN A 111 -3.67 -8.98 8.92
CA GLN A 111 -4.21 -7.86 8.16
C GLN A 111 -3.76 -6.53 8.73
N GLY A 112 -3.66 -6.39 10.06
CA GLY A 112 -3.38 -5.14 10.78
C GLY A 112 -4.67 -4.44 11.26
N ASP A 113 -4.55 -3.34 12.01
CA ASP A 113 -5.70 -2.49 12.41
C ASP A 113 -5.71 -1.18 11.63
N ALA A 114 -6.90 -0.59 11.50
CA ALA A 114 -7.01 0.78 11.00
C ALA A 114 -6.67 1.78 12.11
N ALA A 115 -5.87 2.81 11.78
CA ALA A 115 -5.50 3.87 12.73
C ALA A 115 -6.09 5.22 12.29
N LEU A 116 -6.78 5.92 13.19
CA LEU A 116 -7.23 7.29 12.93
C LEU A 116 -6.01 8.23 12.96
N LEU A 117 -5.70 8.87 11.83
CA LEU A 117 -4.57 9.79 11.70
C LEU A 117 -4.97 11.27 11.72
N VAL A 118 -6.16 11.59 11.22
CA VAL A 118 -6.68 12.98 11.22
C VAL A 118 -8.09 12.97 11.78
N ARG A 119 -8.36 13.90 12.69
CA ARG A 119 -9.70 14.18 13.22
C ARG A 119 -9.96 15.68 13.10
N ASP A 120 -10.94 16.05 12.30
CA ASP A 120 -11.41 17.44 12.11
C ASP A 120 -10.25 18.41 11.82
N GLY A 121 -9.42 18.05 10.84
CA GLY A 121 -8.23 18.80 10.42
C GLY A 121 -7.01 18.71 11.35
N LEU A 122 -7.10 17.98 12.46
CA LEU A 122 -6.02 17.84 13.44
C LEU A 122 -5.32 16.48 13.30
N LEU A 123 -3.99 16.49 13.24
CA LEU A 123 -3.15 15.29 13.15
C LEU A 123 -3.05 14.56 14.49
N ASP A 124 -3.29 13.26 14.54
CA ASP A 124 -3.04 12.41 15.71
C ASP A 124 -1.57 11.96 15.72
N LEU A 125 -0.69 12.81 16.26
CA LEU A 125 0.75 12.55 16.31
C LEU A 125 1.10 11.23 17.03
N PRO A 126 0.49 10.88 18.18
CA PRO A 126 0.70 9.58 18.80
C PRO A 126 0.29 8.39 17.92
N ALA A 127 -0.80 8.49 17.16
CA ALA A 127 -1.18 7.45 16.19
C ALA A 127 -0.17 7.34 15.05
N MET A 128 0.27 8.47 14.48
CA MET A 128 1.29 8.52 13.43
C MET A 128 2.61 7.90 13.89
N GLN A 129 3.05 8.18 15.12
CA GLN A 129 4.26 7.59 15.71
C GLN A 129 4.13 6.06 15.86
N ARG A 130 2.98 5.56 16.32
CA ARG A 130 2.72 4.11 16.43
C ARG A 130 2.71 3.40 15.07
N GLN A 131 2.29 4.10 14.01
CA GLN A 131 2.28 3.59 12.64
C GLN A 131 3.59 3.84 11.88
N ALA A 132 4.60 4.43 12.53
CA ALA A 132 5.86 4.84 11.90
C ALA A 132 5.65 5.68 10.62
N LEU A 133 4.60 6.50 10.58
CA LEU A 133 4.22 7.30 9.41
C LEU A 133 4.62 8.76 9.64
N SER A 134 5.47 9.30 8.77
CA SER A 134 5.88 10.70 8.84
C SER A 134 4.78 11.63 8.31
N GLN A 135 4.82 12.89 8.74
CA GLN A 135 3.91 13.93 8.25
C GLN A 135 4.00 14.10 6.73
N GLU A 136 5.20 14.10 6.17
CA GLU A 136 5.42 14.22 4.72
C GLU A 136 4.88 13.02 3.94
N GLN A 137 4.97 11.81 4.49
CA GLN A 137 4.37 10.62 3.87
C GLN A 137 2.84 10.73 3.84
N LEU A 138 2.22 11.10 4.97
CA LEU A 138 0.79 11.33 5.05
C LEU A 138 0.36 12.44 4.06
N PHE A 139 1.08 13.55 4.03
CA PHE A 139 0.79 14.67 3.13
C PHE A 139 0.94 14.26 1.67
N GLY A 140 1.95 13.46 1.32
CA GLY A 140 2.08 12.87 -0.02
C GLY A 140 0.88 12.03 -0.44
N GLN A 141 0.38 11.18 0.46
CA GLN A 141 -0.81 10.38 0.19
C GLN A 141 -2.08 11.25 0.07
N LEU A 142 -2.23 12.29 0.90
CA LEU A 142 -3.33 13.24 0.81
C LEU A 142 -3.31 14.05 -0.51
N ARG A 143 -2.12 14.43 -0.98
CA ARG A 143 -1.93 15.10 -2.29
C ARG A 143 -2.36 14.20 -3.44
N ASN A 144 -2.04 12.91 -3.40
CA ASN A 144 -2.49 11.94 -4.41
C ASN A 144 -4.02 11.83 -4.48
N GLU A 145 -4.71 12.08 -3.36
CA GLU A 145 -6.17 12.09 -3.26
C GLU A 145 -6.78 13.49 -3.47
N SER A 146 -6.01 14.42 -4.06
CA SER A 146 -6.45 15.79 -4.37
C SER A 146 -6.99 16.55 -3.15
N VAL A 147 -6.33 16.38 -2.00
CA VAL A 147 -6.54 17.21 -0.80
C VAL A 147 -5.45 18.29 -0.80
N ALA A 148 -5.82 19.57 -0.68
CA ALA A 148 -4.85 20.67 -0.63
C ALA A 148 -4.50 21.07 0.80
N GLN A 149 -5.38 20.80 1.76
CA GLN A 149 -5.17 21.15 3.16
C GLN A 149 -5.94 20.28 4.15
N LEU A 150 -5.48 20.24 5.40
CA LEU A 150 -6.11 19.46 6.46
C LEU A 150 -7.50 19.96 6.84
N GLY A 151 -7.79 21.26 6.64
CA GLY A 151 -9.12 21.83 6.91
C GLY A 151 -10.24 21.33 6.00
N GLU A 152 -9.92 20.54 4.96
CA GLU A 152 -10.92 19.78 4.18
C GLU A 152 -11.34 18.47 4.86
N LEU A 153 -10.59 17.99 5.86
CA LEU A 153 -10.66 16.62 6.36
C LEU A 153 -11.44 16.53 7.67
N ARG A 154 -12.51 15.73 7.67
CA ARG A 154 -13.23 15.35 8.88
C ARG A 154 -12.56 14.16 9.56
N ARG A 155 -12.25 13.10 8.81
CA ARG A 155 -11.53 11.92 9.32
C ARG A 155 -10.61 11.34 8.26
N VAL A 156 -9.44 10.90 8.69
CA VAL A 156 -8.55 10.09 7.86
C VAL A 156 -8.12 8.87 8.65
N TYR A 157 -8.37 7.69 8.10
CA TYR A 157 -7.89 6.43 8.65
C TYR A 157 -6.77 5.88 7.78
N PHE A 158 -5.72 5.38 8.41
CA PHE A 158 -4.68 4.57 7.79
C PHE A 158 -5.10 3.12 7.88
N GLU A 159 -5.47 2.58 6.72
CA GLU A 159 -5.87 1.20 6.57
C GLU A 159 -4.66 0.29 6.59
N ALA A 160 -4.87 -0.97 6.96
CA ALA A 160 -3.78 -1.90 7.17
C ALA A 160 -3.09 -2.36 5.86
N ASN A 161 -3.70 -2.06 4.72
CA ASN A 161 -3.06 -2.17 3.40
C ASN A 161 -2.17 -0.96 3.03
N GLY A 162 -1.99 0.00 3.94
CA GLY A 162 -1.17 1.19 3.76
C GLY A 162 -1.86 2.35 3.04
N ARG A 163 -3.18 2.27 2.80
CA ARG A 163 -3.97 3.32 2.13
C ARG A 163 -4.71 4.20 3.13
N LEU A 164 -5.19 5.33 2.63
CA LEU A 164 -6.04 6.24 3.40
C LEU A 164 -7.51 6.05 3.05
N SER A 165 -8.34 5.95 4.09
CA SER A 165 -9.78 6.18 3.99
C SER A 165 -10.05 7.63 4.40
N ILE A 166 -10.48 8.46 3.44
CA ILE A 166 -10.64 9.91 3.62
C ILE A 166 -12.12 10.29 3.66
N TYR A 167 -12.52 10.97 4.73
CA TYR A 167 -13.83 11.58 4.89
C TYR A 167 -13.66 13.09 4.93
N LYS A 168 -14.11 13.79 3.89
CA LYS A 168 -14.05 15.26 3.80
C LYS A 168 -15.22 15.93 4.55
N LEU A 169 -15.03 17.19 4.92
CA LEU A 169 -16.09 18.09 5.37
C LEU A 169 -16.90 18.59 4.17
N SER A 170 -18.18 18.92 4.38
CA SER A 170 -19.03 19.51 3.33
C SER A 170 -18.52 20.90 2.92
N GLU A 171 -18.03 21.67 3.89
CA GLU A 171 -17.38 22.95 3.67
C GLU A 171 -15.98 22.90 4.27
N ALA A 172 -14.98 23.22 3.44
CA ALA A 172 -13.60 23.30 3.88
C ALA A 172 -13.42 24.47 4.85
N GLN A 173 -12.68 24.23 5.93
CA GLN A 173 -12.29 25.26 6.90
C GLN A 173 -10.83 25.65 6.68
N PRO A 174 -10.40 26.83 7.17
CA PRO A 174 -8.98 27.18 7.12
C PRO A 174 -8.14 26.14 7.85
N GLY A 175 -7.04 25.69 7.24
CA GLY A 175 -6.22 24.64 7.83
C GLY A 175 -4.78 24.64 7.34
N LEU A 176 -4.04 23.63 7.76
CA LEU A 176 -2.65 23.42 7.36
C LEU A 176 -2.58 22.92 5.93
N SER A 177 -1.82 23.62 5.07
CA SER A 177 -1.52 23.18 3.71
C SER A 177 -0.78 21.84 3.74
N VAL A 178 -1.18 20.89 2.88
CA VAL A 178 -0.44 19.64 2.68
C VAL A 178 0.62 19.76 1.58
N LEU A 179 0.71 20.91 0.90
CA LEU A 179 1.76 21.15 -0.09
C LEU A 179 3.12 21.35 0.59
N PRO A 180 4.23 20.93 -0.04
CA PRO A 180 5.57 21.27 0.42
C PRO A 180 5.70 22.78 0.68
N ARG A 181 6.47 23.18 1.71
CA ARG A 181 6.59 24.59 2.11
C ARG A 181 6.90 25.57 0.96
N PRO A 182 7.79 25.24 0.00
CA PRO A 182 8.07 26.13 -1.13
C PRO A 182 6.85 26.37 -2.05
N ASP A 183 5.96 25.37 -2.14
CA ASP A 183 4.77 25.39 -3.01
C ASP A 183 3.49 25.73 -2.24
N ALA A 184 3.61 25.98 -0.93
CA ALA A 184 2.47 26.32 -0.10
C ALA A 184 1.88 27.66 -0.55
N PRO A 185 0.53 27.80 -0.55
CA PRO A 185 -0.10 29.06 -0.92
C PRO A 185 0.42 30.20 -0.02
N PRO A 186 0.62 31.41 -0.57
CA PRO A 186 0.94 32.56 0.26
C PRO A 186 -0.19 32.83 1.26
N ALA A 187 0.11 33.61 2.30
CA ALA A 187 -0.88 34.01 3.28
C ALA A 187 -2.11 34.62 2.59
N ALA A 188 -3.31 34.18 2.99
CA ALA A 188 -4.55 34.69 2.43
C ALA A 188 -4.64 36.20 2.61
N ILE A 189 -4.98 36.92 1.52
CA ILE A 189 -5.11 38.38 1.50
C ILE A 189 -6.56 38.80 1.89
N SER A 190 -7.52 37.89 1.76
CA SER A 190 -8.93 38.08 2.14
C SER A 190 -9.61 36.74 2.45
N GLY A 191 -10.83 36.79 2.99
CA GLY A 191 -11.65 35.59 3.25
C GLY A 191 -11.41 34.91 4.60
N PRO A 192 -12.00 33.70 4.83
CA PRO A 192 -12.05 33.07 6.15
C PRO A 192 -10.70 32.66 6.74
N ALA A 193 -9.65 32.58 5.91
CA ALA A 193 -8.27 32.27 6.31
C ALA A 193 -7.41 33.54 6.55
N PHE A 194 -7.93 34.73 6.25
CA PHE A 194 -7.20 35.98 6.44
C PHE A 194 -6.74 36.15 7.89
N ASN A 195 -5.46 36.46 8.07
CA ASN A 195 -4.80 36.66 9.37
C ASN A 195 -4.90 35.47 10.34
N LYS A 196 -5.26 34.26 9.86
CA LYS A 196 -5.24 33.04 10.67
C LYS A 196 -3.90 32.33 10.52
N LYS A 197 -3.39 31.82 11.64
CA LYS A 197 -2.23 30.92 11.69
C LYS A 197 -2.70 29.51 12.01
N VAL A 198 -1.87 28.54 11.69
CA VAL A 198 -2.08 27.13 12.02
C VAL A 198 -0.75 26.52 12.44
N CYS A 199 -0.80 25.60 13.41
CA CYS A 199 0.40 24.88 13.82
C CYS A 199 0.85 23.96 12.68
N GLY A 200 2.07 24.15 12.21
CA GLY A 200 2.69 23.36 11.14
C GLY A 200 2.92 21.89 11.52
N THR A 201 2.98 21.56 12.82
CA THR A 201 3.19 20.20 13.30
C THR A 201 1.89 19.41 13.45
N CYS A 202 0.84 20.00 14.05
CA CYS A 202 -0.36 19.26 14.43
C CYS A 202 -1.66 19.70 13.72
N GLY A 203 -1.61 20.78 12.94
CA GLY A 203 -2.78 21.32 12.23
C GLY A 203 -3.73 22.16 13.09
N HIS A 204 -3.37 22.46 14.34
CA HIS A 204 -4.24 23.23 15.24
C HIS A 204 -4.36 24.70 14.80
N VAL A 205 -5.60 25.14 14.61
CA VAL A 205 -5.94 26.54 14.33
C VAL A 205 -6.33 27.21 15.67
N PRO A 206 -5.57 28.20 16.14
CA PRO A 206 -5.85 28.91 17.38
C PRO A 206 -7.11 29.78 17.22
N THR A 207 -7.90 29.86 18.29
CA THR A 207 -9.00 30.82 18.43
C THR A 207 -8.45 32.16 18.90
N SER A 208 -9.20 33.26 18.80
CA SER A 208 -8.75 34.62 19.20
C SER A 208 -8.26 34.75 20.65
N THR A 209 -8.57 33.77 21.50
CA THR A 209 -8.14 33.66 22.90
C THR A 209 -6.83 32.89 23.08
N ASP A 210 -6.35 32.18 22.05
CA ASP A 210 -5.10 31.43 22.09
C ASP A 210 -3.96 32.40 21.74
N HIS A 211 -3.00 32.57 22.65
CA HIS A 211 -1.91 33.53 22.49
C HIS A 211 -1.06 33.23 21.24
N VAL A 212 -1.36 33.95 20.15
CA VAL A 212 -0.56 34.00 18.92
C VAL A 212 0.87 34.40 19.30
N GLY A 213 1.81 33.46 19.25
CA GLY A 213 3.23 33.68 19.63
C GLY A 213 3.75 32.80 20.78
N THR A 214 2.93 31.87 21.29
CA THR A 214 3.35 30.87 22.30
C THR A 214 3.37 29.45 21.73
N ASN A 215 3.84 28.48 22.51
CA ASN A 215 3.81 27.07 22.16
C ASN A 215 2.38 26.62 21.83
N CYS A 216 2.21 25.77 20.81
CA CYS A 216 0.91 25.19 20.49
C CYS A 216 0.32 24.46 21.69
N LEU A 217 -0.92 24.79 22.10
CA LEU A 217 -1.59 24.17 23.26
C LEU A 217 -1.77 22.64 23.12
N ARG A 218 -1.75 22.12 21.89
CA ARG A 218 -1.97 20.70 21.59
C ARG A 218 -0.69 19.88 21.51
N CYS A 219 0.37 20.42 20.89
CA CYS A 219 1.60 19.66 20.61
C CYS A 219 2.88 20.32 21.14
N GLN A 220 2.76 21.50 21.77
CA GLN A 220 3.86 22.31 22.31
C GLN A 220 4.89 22.80 21.28
N ALA A 221 4.68 22.55 19.98
CA ALA A 221 5.54 23.08 18.92
C ALA A 221 5.38 24.59 18.73
N GLN A 222 6.43 25.24 18.24
CA GLN A 222 6.48 26.69 17.94
C GLN A 222 6.36 27.00 16.44
N ASP A 223 6.16 25.97 15.61
CA ASP A 223 6.04 26.10 14.15
C ASP A 223 4.62 26.59 13.79
N TRP A 224 4.51 27.88 13.51
CA TRP A 224 3.26 28.54 13.12
C TRP A 224 3.35 29.02 11.67
N VAL A 225 2.45 28.53 10.82
CA VAL A 225 2.37 28.89 9.40
C VAL A 225 1.03 29.56 9.09
N PRO A 226 0.92 30.34 8.00
CA PRO A 226 -0.36 30.89 7.57
C PRO A 226 -1.37 29.76 7.29
N ALA A 227 -2.62 29.93 7.72
CA ALA A 227 -3.68 29.01 7.34
C ALA A 227 -4.00 29.16 5.86
N SER A 228 -4.11 28.05 5.14
CA SER A 228 -4.64 28.05 3.78
C SER A 228 -6.16 27.90 3.82
N LEU A 229 -6.81 28.24 2.71
CA LEU A 229 -8.16 27.79 2.37
C LEU A 229 -8.24 27.75 0.85
N VAL A 230 -7.68 26.71 0.26
CA VAL A 230 -7.75 26.50 -1.19
C VAL A 230 -8.94 25.59 -1.45
N LYS A 231 -9.96 26.09 -2.16
CA LYS A 231 -10.98 25.21 -2.74
C LYS A 231 -10.30 24.43 -3.86
N THR A 232 -10.10 23.13 -3.66
CA THR A 232 -9.74 22.23 -4.75
C THR A 232 -10.93 22.19 -5.71
N GLY A 233 -10.87 22.99 -6.77
CA GLY A 233 -11.91 23.09 -7.77
C GLY A 233 -12.15 21.73 -8.44
N LYS A 234 -13.33 21.16 -8.24
CA LYS A 234 -14.04 20.52 -9.35
C LYS A 234 -14.72 21.64 -10.14
N GLU A 235 -13.95 22.39 -10.91
CA GLU A 235 -14.48 23.18 -12.01
C GLU A 235 -14.09 22.46 -13.30
N GLY A 236 -15.10 22.06 -14.08
CA GLY A 236 -14.94 21.64 -15.48
C GLY A 236 -14.73 20.14 -15.71
N LYS A 237 -15.83 19.37 -15.73
CA LYS A 237 -16.10 18.30 -16.71
C LYS A 237 -17.61 18.09 -16.76
N GLU A 238 -18.28 19.02 -17.44
CA GLU A 238 -19.49 18.72 -18.23
C GLU A 238 -19.04 18.21 -19.61
#